data_AF-A0A1L4D4Y5-F1
#
_entry.id   AF-A0A1L4D4Y5-F1
#
_cell.length_a   1.000
_cell.length_b   1.000
_cell.length_c   1.000
_cell.angle_alpha   90.00
_cell.angle_beta   90.00
_cell.angle_gamma   90.00
#
_symmetry.space_group_name_H-M   'P 1'
#
loop_
_entity.id
_entity.type
_entity.pdbx_description
1 polymer ?
#
loop_
_entity_poly.entity_id
_entity_poly.type
_entity_poly.pdbx_seq_one_letter_code
_entity_poly.pdbx_strand_id
1 'polypeptide(L)'
;MTSSPAQLKQKYKPKYTGYVGGRFIYYRLVPDLNGELVPQRCNRTDNPELQSTYLYNQDGSEVLRYIRLDIDAEKTIDSWKDENGVVSWTLISRELEKYPGIKRQIEKVILSRSKRGIHILIGLAPLPLISESIQAQLLARKIQSNLITCFNELGIGADPAGRGLKLLFSTYRNHENLVHSNQILTKNIEKSAKKLGAVRVNYLNNLNNACEEMLEKLGIKRGNRLYPDLRLEVKIARLFLFVLGMYQPIEINSTLFENKVTTDQDYLNNISYAKINTVELNYEQIAEIMATEKRNIYGKFWDKKEIKELFNIDKTIDNTIRISVKETRNLHKMIQRALSIWNYQPSELKLNLIRPENVLDGSRNSAIVSWALAMKWSGIDSENALKCLTEMVKIIPDCENAKKSCKKSQLKATINSIYRNRRELEGWIREELPEWISEYLPCNLAKKAATPAAEGGYTISLSRNIQACRLSTDLLHIKKFYILRSDGFLYFHGKYYSCGLKHSKKKVKLLILDNMIHVYGFEDNLKIAVHKINTEKYKKFSVLEEHELDVEEIFLFNQNYILKAKSISGSLSLFIQSILCNMKGFSDNKFICAMLSIKKKYDFSSRKIEQLFAYCLENRIFGYRKIIEISRSM
;
A
#
# COMPACT_ATOMS: atom_id res chain seq x y z
N MET A 1 -24.73 50.65 -23.00
CA MET A 1 -25.10 49.26 -23.37
C MET A 1 -24.01 48.32 -22.89
N THR A 2 -24.12 47.87 -21.65
CA THR A 2 -23.14 47.00 -20.99
C THR A 2 -23.71 45.60 -20.92
N SER A 3 -23.22 44.71 -21.78
CA SER A 3 -23.55 43.28 -21.78
C SER A 3 -23.06 42.62 -20.49
N SER A 4 -23.90 41.75 -19.92
CA SER A 4 -23.70 41.16 -18.60
C SER A 4 -22.60 40.07 -18.61
N PRO A 5 -21.93 39.81 -17.47
CA PRO A 5 -20.95 38.72 -17.30
C PRO A 5 -21.49 37.31 -17.60
N ALA A 6 -22.79 37.14 -17.81
CA ALA A 6 -23.42 35.87 -18.18
C ALA A 6 -23.26 35.53 -19.67
N GLN A 7 -22.95 36.50 -20.54
CA GLN A 7 -22.77 36.28 -21.98
C GLN A 7 -21.34 35.88 -22.39
N LEU A 8 -20.38 35.85 -21.45
CA LEU A 8 -18.99 35.45 -21.71
C LEU A 8 -18.65 33.99 -21.37
N LYS A 9 -19.62 33.17 -20.91
CA LYS A 9 -19.40 31.76 -20.53
C LYS A 9 -19.85 30.73 -21.58
N GLN A 10 -19.96 31.13 -22.84
CA GLN A 10 -20.28 30.21 -23.95
C GLN A 10 -19.22 30.22 -25.06
N LYS A 11 -17.95 30.43 -24.70
CA LYS A 11 -16.83 30.30 -25.64
C LYS A 11 -15.97 29.09 -25.27
N TYR A 12 -15.92 28.15 -26.22
CA TYR A 12 -15.04 26.98 -26.31
C TYR A 12 -15.25 25.86 -25.29
N LYS A 13 -16.23 24.98 -25.56
CA LYS A 13 -15.97 23.54 -25.40
C LYS A 13 -15.22 23.09 -26.65
N PRO A 14 -13.91 22.78 -26.60
CA PRO A 14 -13.26 22.17 -27.75
C PRO A 14 -13.92 20.79 -27.96
N LYS A 15 -14.77 20.69 -28.99
CA LYS A 15 -15.12 19.39 -29.56
C LYS A 15 -13.81 18.83 -30.08
N TYR A 16 -13.28 17.81 -29.42
CA TYR A 16 -12.09 17.11 -29.88
C TYR A 16 -12.33 16.64 -31.33
N THR A 17 -11.62 17.25 -32.29
CA THR A 17 -11.79 17.02 -33.74
C THR A 17 -10.94 15.86 -34.26
N GLY A 18 -10.19 15.18 -33.40
CA GLY A 18 -9.26 14.11 -33.79
C GLY A 18 -7.80 14.46 -33.51
N TYR A 19 -6.88 13.61 -33.98
CA TYR A 19 -5.45 13.89 -33.93
C TYR A 19 -5.07 14.80 -35.12
N VAL A 20 -4.67 16.05 -34.84
CA VAL A 20 -4.39 17.07 -35.86
C VAL A 20 -2.89 17.39 -35.91
N GLY A 21 -2.05 16.35 -35.92
CA GLY A 21 -0.59 16.52 -36.02
C GLY A 21 0.04 17.12 -34.75
N GLY A 22 -0.33 16.59 -33.58
CA GLY A 22 0.18 17.06 -32.30
C GLY A 22 1.71 16.96 -32.16
N ARG A 23 2.30 17.91 -31.43
CA ARG A 23 3.76 17.99 -31.20
C ARG A 23 4.09 17.51 -29.79
N PHE A 24 5.19 16.76 -29.66
CA PHE A 24 5.75 16.43 -28.36
C PHE A 24 6.25 17.69 -27.66
N ILE A 25 6.25 17.64 -26.33
CA ILE A 25 6.95 18.62 -25.52
C ILE A 25 8.35 18.08 -25.29
N TYR A 26 9.32 18.94 -25.56
CA TYR A 26 10.72 18.66 -25.39
C TYR A 26 11.28 19.47 -24.24
N TYR A 27 12.22 18.87 -23.51
CA TYR A 27 12.90 19.53 -22.42
C TYR A 27 14.40 19.34 -22.55
N ARG A 28 15.13 20.39 -22.20
CA ARG A 28 16.57 20.37 -21.96
C ARG A 28 16.78 20.51 -20.46
N LEU A 29 17.79 19.84 -19.93
CA LEU A 29 18.15 19.96 -18.54
C LEU A 29 19.05 21.18 -18.40
N VAL A 30 18.59 22.13 -17.60
CA VAL A 30 19.34 23.35 -17.30
C VAL A 30 19.63 23.38 -15.81
N PRO A 31 20.80 23.86 -15.38
CA PRO A 31 21.04 24.12 -13.97
C PRO A 31 20.04 25.19 -13.51
N ASP A 32 19.33 24.93 -12.42
CA ASP A 32 18.57 25.96 -11.74
C ASP A 32 19.53 26.94 -11.03
N LEU A 33 18.98 27.90 -10.28
CA LEU A 33 19.75 28.87 -9.48
C LEU A 33 20.72 28.23 -8.47
N ASN A 34 20.67 26.92 -8.32
CA ASN A 34 21.40 26.16 -7.33
C ASN A 34 22.25 25.05 -7.96
N GLY A 35 22.38 25.03 -9.29
CA GLY A 35 23.12 24.00 -10.01
C GLY A 35 22.38 22.67 -10.19
N GLU A 36 21.15 22.52 -9.68
CA GLU A 36 20.36 21.31 -9.88
C GLU A 36 19.79 21.29 -11.30
N LEU A 37 20.01 20.18 -12.02
CA LEU A 37 19.52 20.04 -13.38
C LEU A 37 18.00 19.83 -13.40
N VAL A 38 17.27 20.87 -13.79
CA VAL A 38 15.82 20.87 -13.91
C VAL A 38 15.38 20.84 -15.38
N PRO A 39 14.28 20.15 -15.71
CA PRO A 39 13.77 20.12 -17.07
C PRO A 39 13.13 21.46 -17.43
N GLN A 40 13.75 22.19 -18.37
CA GLN A 40 13.18 23.39 -18.97
C GLN A 40 12.69 23.08 -20.39
N ARG A 41 11.49 23.57 -20.71
CA ARG A 41 10.90 23.38 -22.03
C ARG A 41 11.78 24.02 -23.11
N CYS A 42 12.01 23.32 -24.20
CA CYS A 42 12.81 23.80 -25.33
C CYS A 42 12.16 23.43 -26.67
N ASN A 43 12.69 23.97 -27.78
CA ASN A 43 12.23 23.57 -29.11
C ASN A 43 12.84 22.23 -29.50
N ARG A 44 12.20 21.59 -30.49
CA ARG A 44 12.67 20.32 -31.06
C ARG A 44 14.08 20.41 -31.64
N THR A 45 14.46 21.59 -32.14
CA THR A 45 15.77 21.89 -32.75
C THR A 45 16.88 22.09 -31.73
N ASP A 46 16.55 22.26 -30.45
CA ASP A 46 17.49 22.71 -29.42
C ASP A 46 18.18 21.53 -28.71
N ASN A 47 18.39 20.42 -29.43
CA ASN A 47 18.97 19.16 -28.92
C ASN A 47 18.39 18.73 -27.57
N PRO A 48 17.08 18.42 -27.53
CA PRO A 48 16.42 18.07 -26.28
C PRO A 48 16.98 16.79 -25.66
N GLU A 49 16.91 16.69 -24.34
CA GLU A 49 17.34 15.50 -23.59
C GLU A 49 16.15 14.64 -23.18
N LEU A 50 15.00 15.29 -22.91
CA LEU A 50 13.77 14.64 -22.46
C LEU A 50 12.60 14.94 -23.38
N GLN A 51 11.64 14.02 -23.39
CA GLN A 51 10.43 14.07 -24.20
C GLN A 51 9.22 13.61 -23.39
N SER A 52 8.06 14.22 -23.61
CA SER A 52 6.81 13.84 -22.94
C SER A 52 6.16 12.57 -23.53
N THR A 53 5.47 11.79 -22.71
CA THR A 53 4.62 10.65 -23.13
C THR A 53 3.34 11.08 -23.87
N TYR A 54 3.04 12.37 -23.88
CA TYR A 54 1.86 12.98 -24.48
C TYR A 54 2.23 14.11 -25.45
N LEU A 55 1.27 14.49 -26.29
CA LEU A 55 1.36 15.49 -27.35
C LEU A 55 0.41 16.65 -27.07
N TYR A 56 0.75 17.84 -27.56
CA TYR A 56 -0.20 18.94 -27.73
C TYR A 56 -0.65 19.04 -29.18
N ASN A 57 -1.95 19.00 -29.39
CA ASN A 57 -2.56 19.39 -30.66
C ASN A 57 -2.46 20.91 -30.87
N GLN A 58 -2.72 21.38 -32.10
CA GLN A 58 -2.72 22.81 -32.44
C GLN A 58 -3.76 23.61 -31.64
N ASP A 59 -4.87 22.98 -31.25
CA ASP A 59 -5.92 23.56 -30.41
C ASP A 59 -5.58 23.58 -28.90
N GLY A 60 -4.36 23.16 -28.54
CA GLY A 60 -3.89 23.07 -27.16
C GLY A 60 -4.39 21.83 -26.41
N SER A 61 -5.19 20.96 -27.04
CA SER A 61 -5.64 19.71 -26.40
C SER A 61 -4.48 18.73 -26.22
N GLU A 62 -4.48 18.04 -25.08
CA GLU A 62 -3.46 17.05 -24.72
C GLU A 62 -3.89 15.65 -25.11
N VAL A 63 -2.95 14.89 -25.66
CA VAL A 63 -3.22 13.54 -26.16
C VAL A 63 -2.08 12.61 -25.78
N LEU A 64 -2.39 11.55 -25.03
CA LEU A 64 -1.45 10.52 -24.64
C LEU A 64 -1.01 9.70 -25.88
N ARG A 65 0.30 9.46 -25.98
CA ARG A 65 0.91 8.69 -27.08
C ARG A 65 1.62 7.41 -26.63
N TYR A 66 2.11 7.40 -25.40
CA TYR A 66 2.84 6.26 -24.84
C TYR A 66 2.38 5.91 -23.42
N ILE A 67 2.31 4.62 -23.12
CA ILE A 67 2.47 4.12 -21.75
C ILE A 67 3.96 3.84 -21.56
N ARG A 68 4.59 4.50 -20.58
CA ARG A 68 6.01 4.32 -20.25
C ARG A 68 6.15 3.34 -19.09
N LEU A 69 7.08 2.41 -19.21
CA LEU A 69 7.68 1.70 -18.07
C LEU A 69 9.09 2.22 -17.87
N ASP A 70 9.44 2.50 -16.62
CA ASP A 70 10.76 2.99 -16.21
C ASP A 70 11.50 1.84 -15.56
N ILE A 71 12.57 1.36 -16.18
CA ILE A 71 13.33 0.20 -15.72
C ILE A 71 14.65 0.70 -15.14
N ASP A 72 14.77 0.62 -13.82
CA ASP A 72 15.95 1.08 -13.08
C ASP A 72 16.96 -0.07 -12.96
N ALA A 73 18.21 0.17 -13.38
CA ALA A 73 19.27 -0.83 -13.28
C ALA A 73 19.52 -1.32 -11.85
N GLU A 74 19.32 -0.45 -10.86
CA GLU A 74 19.48 -0.78 -9.44
C GLU A 74 18.37 -1.72 -8.92
N LYS A 75 17.21 -1.76 -9.60
CA LYS A 75 16.08 -2.64 -9.24
C LYS A 75 16.04 -3.90 -10.08
N THR A 76 16.68 -3.89 -11.24
CA THR A 76 16.81 -5.04 -12.13
C THR A 76 17.76 -6.07 -11.51
N ILE A 77 17.42 -7.36 -11.59
CA ILE A 77 18.31 -8.45 -11.14
C ILE A 77 19.42 -8.69 -12.17
N ASP A 78 20.55 -9.24 -11.75
CA ASP A 78 21.76 -9.30 -12.58
C ASP A 78 21.61 -10.17 -13.84
N SER A 79 20.72 -11.16 -13.83
CA SER A 79 20.40 -11.99 -15.00
C SER A 79 19.76 -11.22 -16.15
N TRP A 80 19.32 -9.97 -15.93
CA TRP A 80 18.78 -9.09 -16.96
C TRP A 80 19.74 -7.94 -17.32
N LYS A 81 20.96 -7.96 -16.78
CA LYS A 81 21.99 -6.97 -17.08
C LYS A 81 23.06 -7.57 -17.98
N ASP A 82 23.78 -6.71 -18.69
CA ASP A 82 25.02 -7.08 -19.34
C ASP A 82 26.20 -7.08 -18.35
N GLU A 83 27.39 -7.39 -18.85
CA GLU A 83 28.65 -7.40 -18.09
C GLU A 83 29.00 -6.04 -17.45
N ASN A 84 28.45 -4.95 -17.96
CA ASN A 84 28.66 -3.59 -17.44
C ASN A 84 27.57 -3.18 -16.43
N GLY A 85 26.65 -4.07 -16.09
CA GLY A 85 25.54 -3.79 -15.19
C GLY A 85 24.50 -2.84 -15.81
N VAL A 86 24.40 -2.79 -17.15
CA VAL A 86 23.37 -2.07 -17.90
C VAL A 86 22.23 -3.03 -18.22
N VAL A 87 20.98 -2.56 -18.14
CA VAL A 87 19.79 -3.37 -18.42
C VAL A 87 19.77 -3.81 -19.88
N SER A 88 19.78 -5.12 -20.12
CA SER A 88 19.86 -5.71 -21.45
C SER A 88 18.48 -5.91 -22.08
N TRP A 89 18.14 -5.07 -23.05
CA TRP A 89 16.92 -5.24 -23.83
C TRP A 89 16.87 -6.57 -24.58
N THR A 90 18.01 -7.09 -25.03
CA THR A 90 18.07 -8.38 -25.76
C THR A 90 17.55 -9.53 -24.90
N LEU A 91 17.97 -9.60 -23.64
CA LEU A 91 17.52 -10.63 -22.69
C LEU A 91 16.02 -10.46 -22.39
N ILE A 92 15.60 -9.23 -22.08
CA ILE A 92 14.19 -8.92 -21.82
C ILE A 92 13.30 -9.25 -23.03
N SER A 93 13.73 -8.88 -24.24
CA SER A 93 12.99 -9.12 -25.49
C SER A 93 12.80 -10.61 -25.77
N ARG A 94 13.82 -11.43 -25.47
CA ARG A 94 13.73 -12.89 -25.59
C ARG A 94 12.72 -13.47 -24.60
N GLU A 95 12.76 -13.02 -23.35
CA GLU A 95 11.77 -13.46 -22.35
C GLU A 95 10.34 -13.07 -22.74
N LEU A 96 10.16 -11.87 -23.29
CA LEU A 96 8.86 -11.39 -23.77
C LEU A 96 8.31 -12.17 -24.97
N GLU A 97 9.07 -13.09 -25.58
CA GLU A 97 8.54 -14.02 -26.61
C GLU A 97 7.48 -14.96 -26.06
N LYS A 98 7.54 -15.27 -24.76
CA LYS A 98 6.50 -16.03 -24.05
C LYS A 98 5.18 -15.25 -23.91
N TYR A 99 5.23 -13.93 -24.14
CA TYR A 99 4.12 -12.99 -24.01
C TYR A 99 3.95 -12.14 -25.28
N PRO A 100 3.66 -12.76 -26.43
CA PRO A 100 3.66 -12.08 -27.73
C PRO A 100 2.66 -10.93 -27.81
N GLY A 101 1.53 -11.03 -27.08
CA GLY A 101 0.55 -9.96 -26.97
C GLY A 101 1.09 -8.66 -26.36
N ILE A 102 2.10 -8.75 -25.47
CA ILE A 102 2.78 -7.60 -24.88
C ILE A 102 3.94 -7.16 -25.78
N LYS A 103 4.81 -8.09 -26.20
CA LYS A 103 5.99 -7.80 -27.03
C LYS A 103 5.63 -7.01 -28.29
N ARG A 104 4.54 -7.39 -28.97
CA ARG A 104 4.07 -6.72 -30.20
C ARG A 104 3.62 -5.27 -30.00
N GLN A 105 3.38 -4.83 -28.77
CA GLN A 105 2.90 -3.48 -28.46
C GLN A 105 4.02 -2.54 -28.02
N ILE A 106 5.23 -3.06 -27.81
CA ILE A 106 6.40 -2.27 -27.50
C ILE A 106 6.86 -1.59 -28.79
N GLU A 107 6.75 -0.26 -28.81
CA GLU A 107 7.11 0.54 -29.97
C GLU A 107 8.57 0.95 -29.93
N LYS A 108 9.05 1.38 -28.76
CA LYS A 108 10.43 1.84 -28.59
C LYS A 108 11.00 1.43 -27.24
N VAL A 109 12.32 1.24 -27.22
CA VAL A 109 13.10 1.09 -25.99
C VAL A 109 14.28 2.04 -26.05
N ILE A 110 14.49 2.80 -24.99
CA ILE A 110 15.45 3.91 -24.97
C ILE A 110 16.26 3.82 -23.69
N LEU A 111 17.57 4.03 -23.74
CA LEU A 111 18.40 4.14 -22.55
C LEU A 111 17.91 5.30 -21.66
N SER A 112 17.91 5.05 -20.35
CA SER A 112 17.62 6.09 -19.36
C SER A 112 18.75 7.13 -19.35
N ARG A 113 18.57 8.21 -18.59
CA ARG A 113 19.58 9.27 -18.49
C ARG A 113 20.92 8.76 -17.94
N SER A 114 20.89 7.82 -17.00
CA SER A 114 22.11 7.20 -16.44
C SER A 114 22.80 6.27 -17.43
N LYS A 115 22.17 5.99 -18.58
CA LYS A 115 22.58 4.97 -19.57
C LYS A 115 22.66 3.54 -19.02
N ARG A 116 22.27 3.33 -17.76
CA ARG A 116 22.23 2.00 -17.13
C ARG A 116 20.85 1.37 -17.18
N GLY A 117 19.79 2.17 -17.06
CA GLY A 117 18.40 1.73 -17.14
C GLY A 117 17.81 1.88 -18.54
N ILE A 118 16.55 1.49 -18.72
CA ILE A 118 15.80 1.68 -19.97
C ILE A 118 14.38 2.18 -19.74
N HIS A 119 13.86 2.98 -20.67
CA HIS A 119 12.46 3.30 -20.81
C HIS A 119 11.84 2.42 -21.89
N ILE A 120 10.82 1.65 -21.53
CA ILE A 120 10.02 0.86 -22.48
C ILE A 120 8.76 1.65 -22.81
N LEU A 121 8.55 1.94 -24.10
CA LEU A 121 7.41 2.72 -24.59
C LEU A 121 6.42 1.83 -25.33
N ILE A 122 5.23 1.69 -24.76
CA ILE A 122 4.11 1.01 -25.40
C ILE A 122 3.34 2.05 -26.21
N GLY A 123 3.30 1.83 -27.52
CA GLY A 123 2.71 2.77 -28.47
C GLY A 123 1.20 2.75 -28.42
N LEU A 124 0.56 3.91 -28.25
CA LEU A 124 -0.89 4.04 -28.29
C LEU A 124 -1.35 4.84 -29.51
N ALA A 125 -2.49 4.45 -30.08
CA ALA A 125 -3.29 5.38 -30.85
C ALA A 125 -3.61 6.61 -29.96
N PRO A 126 -3.51 7.85 -30.47
CA PRO A 126 -3.62 9.05 -29.64
C PRO A 126 -4.88 9.05 -28.77
N LEU A 127 -4.70 9.02 -27.44
CA LEU A 127 -5.78 8.99 -26.45
C LEU A 127 -5.95 10.37 -25.82
N PRO A 128 -7.09 11.07 -26.02
CA PRO A 128 -7.31 12.39 -25.42
C PRO A 128 -7.14 12.35 -23.90
N LEU A 129 -6.63 13.43 -23.32
CA LEU A 129 -6.52 13.60 -21.87
C LEU A 129 -7.58 14.58 -21.34
N ILE A 130 -8.84 14.31 -21.66
CA ILE A 130 -10.02 15.12 -21.30
C ILE A 130 -11.02 14.33 -20.45
N SER A 131 -11.98 15.00 -19.81
CA SER A 131 -13.00 14.39 -18.94
C SER A 131 -13.76 13.23 -19.58
N GLU A 132 -14.10 13.35 -20.85
CA GLU A 132 -14.90 12.41 -21.64
C GLU A 132 -14.17 11.08 -21.87
N SER A 133 -12.84 11.09 -21.74
CA SER A 133 -11.96 9.92 -21.94
C SER A 133 -11.49 9.30 -20.62
N ILE A 134 -12.06 9.70 -19.47
CA ILE A 134 -11.56 9.30 -18.15
C ILE A 134 -11.51 7.78 -17.96
N GLN A 135 -12.48 7.03 -18.50
CA GLN A 135 -12.50 5.57 -18.39
C GLN A 135 -11.32 4.92 -19.14
N ALA A 136 -11.02 5.40 -20.34
CA ALA A 136 -9.86 4.93 -21.10
C ALA A 136 -8.53 5.34 -20.43
N GLN A 137 -8.47 6.52 -19.79
CA GLN A 137 -7.31 6.93 -19.00
C GLN A 137 -7.12 6.03 -17.76
N LEU A 138 -8.20 5.68 -17.06
CA LEU A 138 -8.15 4.74 -15.94
C LEU A 138 -7.67 3.35 -16.40
N LEU A 139 -8.14 2.88 -17.56
CA LEU A 139 -7.68 1.63 -18.16
C LEU A 139 -6.19 1.68 -18.52
N ALA A 140 -5.70 2.77 -19.12
CA ALA A 140 -4.28 2.95 -19.42
C ALA A 140 -3.40 2.91 -18.15
N ARG A 141 -3.85 3.54 -17.05
CA ARG A 141 -3.15 3.47 -15.74
C ARG A 141 -3.18 2.05 -15.16
N LYS A 142 -4.29 1.33 -15.32
CA LYS A 142 -4.40 -0.08 -14.90
C LYS A 142 -3.41 -0.94 -15.69
N ILE A 143 -3.36 -0.82 -17.01
CA ILE A 143 -2.40 -1.51 -17.88
C ILE A 143 -0.96 -1.22 -17.43
N GLN A 144 -0.60 0.04 -17.22
CA GLN A 144 0.73 0.42 -16.73
C GLN A 144 1.04 -0.27 -15.38
N SER A 145 0.09 -0.27 -14.45
CA SER A 145 0.28 -0.88 -13.13
C SER A 145 0.43 -2.41 -13.21
N ASN A 146 -0.35 -3.06 -14.08
CA ASN A 146 -0.26 -4.50 -14.32
C ASN A 146 1.10 -4.86 -14.93
N LEU A 147 1.56 -4.10 -15.93
CA LEU A 147 2.86 -4.31 -16.56
C LEU A 147 4.02 -4.11 -15.58
N ILE A 148 3.99 -3.05 -14.76
CA ILE A 148 4.98 -2.86 -13.68
C ILE A 148 5.01 -4.08 -12.77
N THR A 149 3.84 -4.62 -12.42
CA THR A 149 3.75 -5.83 -11.58
C THR A 149 4.35 -7.05 -12.27
N CYS A 150 4.00 -7.31 -13.53
CA CYS A 150 4.54 -8.43 -14.30
C CYS A 150 6.06 -8.34 -14.47
N PHE A 151 6.58 -7.15 -14.81
CA PHE A 151 8.01 -6.94 -15.03
C PHE A 151 8.79 -7.08 -13.72
N ASN A 152 8.24 -6.62 -12.60
CA ASN A 152 8.86 -6.85 -11.29
C ASN A 152 8.82 -8.32 -10.87
N GLU A 153 7.76 -9.06 -11.20
CA GLU A 153 7.71 -10.50 -10.94
C GLU A 153 8.78 -11.26 -11.73
N LEU A 154 9.06 -10.82 -12.96
CA LEU A 154 10.17 -11.35 -13.77
C LEU A 154 11.55 -10.89 -13.28
N GLY A 155 11.64 -9.99 -12.29
CA GLY A 155 12.92 -9.41 -11.82
C GLY A 155 13.48 -8.30 -12.70
N ILE A 156 12.71 -7.80 -13.68
CA ILE A 156 13.18 -6.78 -14.63
C ILE A 156 13.32 -5.41 -13.96
N GLY A 157 12.63 -5.13 -12.86
CA GLY A 157 12.87 -3.92 -12.03
C GLY A 157 12.16 -2.65 -12.54
N ALA A 158 10.88 -2.75 -12.88
CA ALA A 158 10.06 -1.61 -13.28
C ALA A 158 9.68 -0.73 -12.07
N ASP A 159 10.02 0.55 -12.09
CA ASP A 159 9.79 1.47 -10.98
C ASP A 159 8.30 1.78 -10.75
N PRO A 160 7.74 1.42 -9.57
CA PRO A 160 6.38 1.81 -9.21
C PRO A 160 6.17 3.32 -9.08
N ALA A 161 7.21 4.11 -8.79
CA ALA A 161 7.10 5.57 -8.68
C ALA A 161 7.02 6.24 -10.06
N GLY A 162 7.49 5.59 -11.12
CA GLY A 162 7.31 5.99 -12.52
C GLY A 162 5.89 5.84 -13.07
N ARG A 163 4.86 5.70 -12.22
CA ARG A 163 3.45 5.62 -12.65
C ARG A 163 2.88 6.98 -13.01
N GLY A 164 2.08 7.02 -14.07
CA GLY A 164 1.43 8.24 -14.54
C GLY A 164 1.26 8.25 -16.06
N LEU A 165 0.38 9.14 -16.54
CA LEU A 165 0.14 9.32 -17.98
C LEU A 165 0.93 10.48 -18.57
N LYS A 166 1.26 11.50 -17.77
CA LYS A 166 2.05 12.67 -18.17
C LYS A 166 3.46 12.57 -17.59
N LEU A 167 4.30 11.79 -18.24
CA LEU A 167 5.65 11.50 -17.79
C LEU A 167 6.66 12.01 -18.82
N LEU A 168 7.90 12.21 -18.37
CA LEU A 168 9.05 12.56 -19.23
C LEU A 168 9.95 11.34 -19.38
N PHE A 169 10.55 11.13 -20.53
CA PHE A 169 11.52 10.06 -20.76
C PHE A 169 12.67 10.58 -21.62
N SER A 170 13.82 9.88 -21.63
CA SER A 170 14.96 10.21 -22.49
C SER A 170 14.49 10.29 -23.94
N THR A 171 14.77 11.39 -24.64
CA THR A 171 14.27 11.50 -26.01
C THR A 171 14.89 10.43 -26.92
N TYR A 172 14.07 9.80 -27.76
CA TYR A 172 14.56 8.92 -28.83
C TYR A 172 15.11 9.72 -30.03
N ARG A 173 15.17 11.06 -29.94
CA ARG A 173 15.85 11.90 -30.95
C ARG A 173 17.37 11.79 -30.84
N ASN A 174 17.88 11.47 -29.64
CA ASN A 174 19.25 11.04 -29.51
C ASN A 174 19.33 9.56 -29.94
N HIS A 175 19.83 9.33 -31.15
CA HIS A 175 19.91 8.00 -31.75
C HIS A 175 20.81 7.05 -30.96
N GLU A 176 21.81 7.55 -30.25
CA GLU A 176 22.68 6.74 -29.39
C GLU A 176 21.92 6.09 -28.23
N ASN A 177 20.83 6.72 -27.78
CA ASN A 177 20.02 6.19 -26.70
C ASN A 177 18.93 5.23 -27.19
N LEU A 178 18.66 5.13 -28.50
CA LEU A 178 17.57 4.31 -29.04
C LEU A 178 18.01 2.85 -29.18
N VAL A 179 17.55 2.00 -28.26
CA VAL A 179 17.89 0.57 -28.21
C VAL A 179 17.02 -0.28 -29.14
N HIS A 180 15.74 0.09 -29.27
CA HIS A 180 14.79 -0.64 -30.11
C HIS A 180 13.74 0.28 -30.71
N SER A 181 13.32 -0.01 -31.93
CA SER A 181 12.22 0.68 -32.60
C SER A 181 11.44 -0.26 -33.52
N ASN A 182 10.15 -0.44 -33.25
CA ASN A 182 9.23 -1.20 -34.08
C ASN A 182 8.53 -0.28 -35.09
N GLN A 183 9.15 -0.10 -36.26
CA GLN A 183 8.65 0.81 -37.30
C GLN A 183 7.29 0.38 -37.87
N ILE A 184 7.02 -0.93 -37.93
CA ILE A 184 5.75 -1.47 -38.42
C ILE A 184 4.62 -1.03 -37.47
N LEU A 185 4.81 -1.19 -36.16
CA LEU A 185 3.86 -0.75 -35.16
C LEU A 185 3.65 0.77 -35.21
N THR A 186 4.73 1.56 -35.31
CA THR A 186 4.63 3.02 -35.44
C THR A 186 3.71 3.42 -36.60
N LYS A 187 3.94 2.85 -37.81
CA LYS A 187 3.11 3.11 -38.99
C LYS A 187 1.65 2.69 -38.77
N ASN A 188 1.41 1.56 -38.11
CA ASN A 188 0.06 1.07 -37.82
C ASN A 188 -0.70 1.96 -36.83
N ILE A 189 0.00 2.47 -35.82
CA ILE A 189 -0.56 3.43 -34.85
C ILE A 189 -0.91 4.75 -35.55
N GLU A 190 -0.03 5.27 -36.40
CA GLU A 190 -0.26 6.49 -37.17
C GLU A 190 -1.44 6.36 -38.13
N LYS A 191 -1.59 5.21 -38.80
CA LYS A 191 -2.77 4.89 -39.62
C LYS A 191 -4.04 4.84 -38.78
N SER A 192 -3.98 4.22 -37.60
CA SER A 192 -5.12 4.06 -36.69
C SER A 192 -5.53 5.38 -36.02
N ALA A 193 -4.60 6.32 -35.84
CA ALA A 193 -4.87 7.65 -35.29
C ALA A 193 -5.90 8.44 -36.10
N LYS A 194 -5.98 8.15 -37.42
CA LYS A 194 -6.93 8.76 -38.36
C LYS A 194 -8.36 8.18 -38.25
N LYS A 195 -8.56 7.08 -37.50
CA LYS A 195 -9.88 6.44 -37.28
C LYS A 195 -10.48 6.90 -35.93
N LEU A 196 -11.77 7.29 -35.92
CA LEU A 196 -12.47 7.82 -34.72
C LEU A 196 -13.13 6.71 -33.87
N GLY A 197 -13.20 6.94 -32.56
CA GLY A 197 -14.11 6.26 -31.62
C GLY A 197 -13.79 4.80 -31.26
N ALA A 198 -14.55 3.85 -31.83
CA ALA A 198 -14.64 2.46 -31.37
C ALA A 198 -13.32 1.67 -31.46
N VAL A 199 -12.47 1.99 -32.44
CA VAL A 199 -11.18 1.30 -32.67
C VAL A 199 -10.20 1.53 -31.50
N ARG A 200 -10.28 2.67 -30.81
CA ARG A 200 -9.33 3.03 -29.73
C ARG A 200 -9.59 2.27 -28.43
N VAL A 201 -10.86 2.07 -28.07
CA VAL A 201 -11.26 1.32 -26.88
C VAL A 201 -10.92 -0.16 -27.04
N ASN A 202 -11.13 -0.72 -28.24
CA ASN A 202 -10.76 -2.09 -28.55
C ASN A 202 -9.25 -2.33 -28.42
N TYR A 203 -8.41 -1.38 -28.82
CA TYR A 203 -6.95 -1.50 -28.65
C TYR A 203 -6.54 -1.61 -27.18
N LEU A 204 -7.01 -0.69 -26.32
CA LEU A 204 -6.67 -0.73 -24.89
C LEU A 204 -7.23 -1.97 -24.22
N ASN A 205 -8.42 -2.43 -24.59
CA ASN A 205 -8.98 -3.67 -24.09
C ASN A 205 -8.13 -4.88 -24.50
N ASN A 206 -7.67 -4.94 -25.74
CA ASN A 206 -6.78 -6.02 -26.22
C ASN A 206 -5.45 -6.03 -25.46
N LEU A 207 -4.84 -4.86 -25.26
CA LEU A 207 -3.62 -4.74 -24.46
C LEU A 207 -3.86 -5.12 -22.99
N ASN A 208 -4.99 -4.71 -22.40
CA ASN A 208 -5.37 -5.14 -21.06
C ASN A 208 -5.54 -6.66 -20.99
N ASN A 209 -6.20 -7.29 -21.97
CA ASN A 209 -6.36 -8.75 -22.01
C ASN A 209 -5.01 -9.46 -22.09
N ALA A 210 -4.08 -8.98 -22.92
CA ALA A 210 -2.72 -9.50 -22.96
C ALA A 210 -1.97 -9.33 -21.63
N CYS A 211 -2.22 -8.24 -20.89
CA CYS A 211 -1.66 -8.05 -19.55
C CYS A 211 -2.28 -9.04 -18.55
N GLU A 212 -3.59 -9.27 -18.61
CA GLU A 212 -4.27 -10.24 -17.74
C GLU A 212 -3.82 -11.68 -18.04
N GLU A 213 -3.56 -12.02 -19.30
CA GLU A 213 -2.97 -13.31 -19.69
C GLU A 213 -1.55 -13.47 -19.13
N MET A 214 -0.72 -12.43 -19.21
CA MET A 214 0.62 -12.44 -18.62
C MET A 214 0.55 -12.60 -17.09
N LEU A 215 -0.34 -11.87 -16.41
CA LEU A 215 -0.58 -12.01 -14.97
C LEU A 215 -1.03 -13.43 -14.59
N GLU A 216 -1.88 -14.05 -15.42
CA GLU A 216 -2.35 -15.42 -15.20
C GLU A 216 -1.24 -16.45 -15.38
N LYS A 217 -0.47 -16.36 -16.46
CA LYS A 217 0.71 -17.20 -16.72
C LYS A 217 1.77 -17.08 -15.63
N LEU A 218 1.94 -15.89 -15.07
CA LEU A 218 2.84 -15.65 -13.95
C LEU A 218 2.24 -16.05 -12.59
N GLY A 219 0.97 -16.47 -12.53
CA GLY A 219 0.30 -16.83 -11.28
C GLY A 219 0.02 -15.65 -10.33
N ILE A 220 0.09 -14.41 -10.81
CA ILE A 220 -0.03 -13.18 -10.01
C ILE A 220 -1.50 -12.78 -9.78
N LYS A 221 -2.43 -13.35 -10.56
CA LYS A 221 -3.86 -13.00 -10.51
C LYS A 221 -4.41 -13.21 -9.09
N ARG A 222 -5.26 -12.27 -8.65
CA ARG A 222 -5.83 -12.26 -7.30
C ARG A 222 -6.58 -13.58 -7.05
N GLY A 223 -6.16 -14.32 -6.04
CA GLY A 223 -6.70 -15.64 -5.69
C GLY A 223 -5.81 -16.83 -6.05
N ASN A 224 -4.74 -16.64 -6.83
CA ASN A 224 -3.71 -17.67 -7.09
C ASN A 224 -2.46 -17.46 -6.23
N ARG A 225 -2.14 -16.19 -5.93
CA ARG A 225 -1.04 -15.81 -5.03
C ARG A 225 -1.29 -16.31 -3.61
N LEU A 226 -0.24 -16.83 -2.97
CA LEU A 226 -0.26 -17.12 -1.54
C LEU A 226 -0.06 -15.83 -0.73
N TYR A 227 0.80 -14.94 -1.23
CA TYR A 227 1.13 -13.70 -0.54
C TYR A 227 1.59 -12.62 -1.54
N PRO A 228 1.30 -11.32 -1.32
CA PRO A 228 1.61 -10.29 -2.31
C PRO A 228 3.09 -9.89 -2.50
N ASP A 229 4.00 -10.28 -1.60
CA ASP A 229 5.45 -10.03 -1.74
C ASP A 229 6.12 -11.38 -2.00
N LEU A 230 6.81 -11.52 -3.14
CA LEU A 230 7.36 -12.80 -3.60
C LEU A 230 8.30 -13.44 -2.56
N ARG A 231 9.12 -12.64 -1.85
CA ARG A 231 10.07 -13.18 -0.86
C ARG A 231 9.35 -13.83 0.32
N LEU A 232 8.25 -13.23 0.75
CA LEU A 232 7.40 -13.80 1.79
C LEU A 232 6.50 -14.91 1.24
N GLU A 233 6.07 -14.80 -0.03
CA GLU A 233 5.32 -15.82 -0.74
C GLU A 233 6.07 -17.15 -0.81
N VAL A 234 7.39 -17.13 -1.11
CA VAL A 234 8.25 -18.34 -1.11
C VAL A 234 8.25 -19.03 0.25
N LYS A 235 8.40 -18.28 1.35
CA LYS A 235 8.42 -18.86 2.70
C LYS A 235 7.03 -19.41 3.10
N ILE A 236 5.96 -18.70 2.75
CA ILE A 236 4.60 -19.17 2.96
C ILE A 236 4.29 -20.39 2.09
N ALA A 237 4.82 -20.48 0.87
CA ALA A 237 4.67 -21.64 0.00
C ALA A 237 5.22 -22.91 0.64
N ARG A 238 6.35 -22.83 1.35
CA ARG A 238 6.90 -23.97 2.10
C ARG A 238 5.96 -24.45 3.19
N LEU A 239 5.44 -23.54 4.03
CA LEU A 239 4.45 -23.91 5.05
C LEU A 239 3.17 -24.45 4.43
N PHE A 240 2.70 -23.83 3.35
CA PHE A 240 1.50 -24.23 2.62
C PHE A 240 1.62 -25.66 2.07
N LEU A 241 2.73 -25.97 1.40
CA LEU A 241 3.01 -27.32 0.89
C LEU A 241 3.25 -28.33 2.01
N PHE A 242 3.89 -27.92 3.11
CA PHE A 242 4.09 -28.79 4.27
C PHE A 242 2.76 -29.23 4.89
N VAL A 243 1.84 -28.29 5.12
CA VAL A 243 0.52 -28.58 5.69
C VAL A 243 -0.28 -29.53 4.77
N LEU A 244 -0.08 -29.44 3.46
CA LEU A 244 -0.66 -30.35 2.48
C LEU A 244 0.06 -31.71 2.39
N GLY A 245 1.16 -31.91 3.12
CA GLY A 245 1.99 -33.12 3.04
C GLY A 245 2.83 -33.23 1.77
N MET A 246 2.98 -32.15 1.01
CA MET A 246 3.68 -32.11 -0.28
C MET A 246 5.13 -31.60 -0.18
N TYR A 247 5.56 -31.20 1.02
CA TYR A 247 6.92 -30.77 1.32
C TYR A 247 7.32 -31.29 2.71
N GLN A 248 8.51 -31.89 2.82
CA GLN A 248 9.10 -32.30 4.09
C GLN A 248 10.52 -31.72 4.18
N PRO A 249 10.79 -30.78 5.10
CA PRO A 249 12.16 -30.34 5.37
C PRO A 249 12.98 -31.48 5.98
N ILE A 250 14.26 -31.55 5.63
CA ILE A 250 15.18 -32.66 5.96
C ILE A 250 15.37 -32.83 7.48
N GLU A 251 15.25 -31.75 8.27
CA GLU A 251 15.60 -31.72 9.69
C GLU A 251 14.40 -31.93 10.66
N ILE A 252 13.16 -31.88 10.17
CA ILE A 252 11.97 -32.12 11.02
C ILE A 252 11.68 -33.62 11.07
N ASN A 253 12.01 -34.23 12.21
CA ASN A 253 11.84 -35.64 12.51
C ASN A 253 10.53 -36.23 11.94
N SER A 254 10.66 -37.35 11.22
CA SER A 254 9.68 -37.96 10.31
C SER A 254 8.41 -38.55 10.96
N THR A 255 8.10 -38.21 12.22
CA THR A 255 6.97 -38.78 12.97
C THR A 255 5.64 -38.08 12.74
N LEU A 256 5.62 -36.91 12.08
CA LEU A 256 4.39 -36.14 11.84
C LEU A 256 3.55 -36.63 10.65
N PHE A 257 4.10 -37.48 9.78
CA PHE A 257 3.39 -37.99 8.59
C PHE A 257 3.67 -39.48 8.39
N GLU A 258 2.71 -40.34 8.76
CA GLU A 258 2.79 -41.79 8.50
C GLU A 258 2.62 -42.13 7.00
N ASN A 259 2.21 -41.19 6.16
CA ASN A 259 2.01 -41.42 4.73
C ASN A 259 2.99 -40.58 3.91
N LYS A 260 4.00 -41.24 3.33
CA LYS A 260 4.84 -40.66 2.27
C LYS A 260 3.94 -40.32 1.07
N VAL A 261 3.72 -39.04 0.81
CA VAL A 261 3.07 -38.59 -0.41
C VAL A 261 4.14 -38.43 -1.48
N THR A 262 4.12 -39.30 -2.49
CA THR A 262 4.96 -39.18 -3.67
C THR A 262 4.48 -38.01 -4.54
N THR A 263 5.43 -37.22 -5.07
CA THR A 263 5.19 -36.08 -5.96
C THR A 263 4.81 -36.51 -7.38
N ASP A 264 3.96 -37.52 -7.51
CA ASP A 264 3.57 -38.07 -8.81
C ASP A 264 2.49 -37.20 -9.48
N GLN A 265 2.57 -37.06 -10.80
CA GLN A 265 1.68 -36.20 -11.57
C GLN A 265 0.23 -36.73 -11.56
N ASP A 266 0.07 -38.05 -11.39
CA ASP A 266 -1.22 -38.69 -11.16
C ASP A 266 -1.78 -38.45 -9.75
N TYR A 267 -0.93 -38.19 -8.75
CA TYR A 267 -1.39 -37.80 -7.40
C TYR A 267 -2.03 -36.41 -7.44
N LEU A 268 -1.44 -35.44 -8.13
CA LEU A 268 -2.00 -34.09 -8.31
C LEU A 268 -3.38 -34.08 -8.99
N ASN A 269 -3.63 -35.06 -9.87
CA ASN A 269 -4.91 -35.23 -10.54
C ASN A 269 -5.94 -35.99 -9.70
N ASN A 270 -5.49 -36.79 -8.72
CA ASN A 270 -6.30 -37.65 -7.86
C ASN A 270 -6.35 -37.22 -6.38
N ILE A 271 -5.96 -35.97 -6.03
CA ILE A 271 -6.22 -35.42 -4.69
C ILE A 271 -7.74 -35.41 -4.50
N SER A 272 -8.24 -36.47 -3.85
CA SER A 272 -9.52 -36.43 -3.16
C SER A 272 -9.39 -35.30 -2.14
N TYR A 273 -10.12 -34.21 -2.38
CA TYR A 273 -10.20 -33.01 -1.54
C TYR A 273 -10.59 -33.29 -0.07
N ALA A 274 -10.85 -34.56 0.29
CA ALA A 274 -11.38 -35.01 1.56
C ALA A 274 -10.38 -35.19 2.71
N LYS A 275 -9.07 -34.92 2.54
CA LYS A 275 -8.11 -34.91 3.66
C LYS A 275 -7.17 -33.70 3.61
N ILE A 276 -7.73 -32.52 3.82
CA ILE A 276 -6.92 -31.38 4.26
C ILE A 276 -6.41 -31.72 5.67
N ASN A 277 -5.14 -32.08 5.77
CA ASN A 277 -4.52 -32.41 7.05
C ASN A 277 -4.51 -31.15 7.95
N THR A 278 -4.92 -31.34 9.20
CA THR A 278 -4.62 -30.38 10.26
C THR A 278 -3.34 -30.85 10.92
N VAL A 279 -2.31 -30.01 10.89
CA VAL A 279 -1.03 -30.26 11.56
C VAL A 279 -0.92 -29.38 12.79
N GLU A 280 -0.35 -29.91 13.85
CA GLU A 280 -0.06 -29.15 15.06
C GLU A 280 1.44 -28.90 15.13
N LEU A 281 1.83 -27.62 15.13
CA LEU A 281 3.23 -27.20 15.05
C LEU A 281 3.52 -26.14 16.10
N ASN A 282 4.66 -26.22 16.76
CA ASN A 282 5.16 -25.11 17.57
C ASN A 282 5.77 -24.02 16.66
N TYR A 283 6.04 -22.84 17.24
CA TYR A 283 6.60 -21.72 16.47
C TYR A 283 8.00 -22.02 15.92
N GLU A 284 8.85 -22.76 16.63
CA GLU A 284 10.17 -23.18 16.14
C GLU A 284 10.06 -23.99 14.85
N GLN A 285 9.20 -25.00 14.82
CA GLN A 285 8.95 -25.84 13.65
C GLN A 285 8.42 -25.03 12.47
N ILE A 286 7.48 -24.10 12.72
CA ILE A 286 6.94 -23.23 11.67
C ILE A 286 8.04 -22.34 11.10
N ALA A 287 8.89 -21.78 11.97
CA ALA A 287 10.00 -20.93 11.57
C ALA A 287 10.99 -21.70 10.68
N GLU A 288 11.32 -22.94 11.07
CA GLU A 288 12.18 -23.85 10.33
C GLU A 288 11.59 -24.22 8.95
N ILE A 289 10.32 -24.65 8.88
CA ILE A 289 9.61 -24.96 7.62
C ILE A 289 9.63 -23.76 6.68
N MET A 290 9.33 -22.59 7.21
CA MET A 290 9.30 -21.35 6.44
C MET A 290 10.71 -20.83 6.09
N ALA A 291 11.78 -21.37 6.69
CA ALA A 291 13.13 -20.80 6.68
C ALA A 291 13.13 -19.31 7.08
N THR A 292 12.53 -19.01 8.23
CA THR A 292 12.44 -17.68 8.81
C THR A 292 12.69 -17.74 10.31
N GLU A 293 12.82 -16.59 10.95
CA GLU A 293 13.00 -16.54 12.40
C GLU A 293 11.66 -16.61 13.14
N LYS A 294 11.69 -17.20 14.34
CA LYS A 294 10.54 -17.32 15.23
C LYS A 294 9.82 -15.99 15.48
N ARG A 295 10.58 -14.89 15.63
CA ARG A 295 10.01 -13.53 15.81
C ARG A 295 9.11 -13.08 14.67
N ASN A 296 9.35 -13.53 13.44
CA ASN A 296 8.62 -13.10 12.25
C ASN A 296 7.21 -13.69 12.15
N ILE A 297 7.00 -14.82 12.80
CA ILE A 297 5.73 -15.54 12.85
C ILE A 297 4.99 -15.30 14.17
N TYR A 298 5.56 -14.55 15.11
CA TYR A 298 4.88 -14.17 16.35
C TYR A 298 3.86 -13.03 16.15
N GLY A 299 2.97 -12.90 17.14
CA GLY A 299 2.04 -11.77 17.24
C GLY A 299 1.05 -11.69 16.08
N LYS A 300 1.10 -10.57 15.36
CA LYS A 300 0.11 -10.19 14.32
C LYS A 300 0.32 -10.87 12.98
N PHE A 301 1.35 -11.71 12.81
CA PHE A 301 1.58 -12.45 11.57
C PHE A 301 0.34 -13.25 11.15
N TRP A 302 -0.19 -14.05 12.08
CA TRP A 302 -1.40 -14.86 11.89
C TRP A 302 -2.68 -14.04 11.78
N ASP A 303 -2.66 -12.77 12.17
CA ASP A 303 -3.80 -11.86 12.05
C ASP A 303 -3.92 -11.22 10.67
N LYS A 304 -2.90 -11.36 9.82
CA LYS A 304 -2.91 -10.83 8.47
C LYS A 304 -4.02 -11.47 7.66
N LYS A 305 -4.69 -10.64 6.86
CA LYS A 305 -5.82 -11.04 6.04
C LYS A 305 -5.43 -12.17 5.09
N GLU A 306 -4.28 -12.02 4.45
CA GLU A 306 -3.72 -12.96 3.48
C GLU A 306 -3.51 -14.34 4.12
N ILE A 307 -2.91 -14.38 5.31
CA ILE A 307 -2.69 -15.63 6.06
C ILE A 307 -4.01 -16.28 6.47
N LYS A 308 -4.98 -15.49 6.93
CA LYS A 308 -6.34 -15.96 7.27
C LYS A 308 -7.14 -16.42 6.04
N GLU A 309 -6.80 -15.96 4.85
CA GLU A 309 -7.43 -16.44 3.60
C GLU A 309 -6.85 -17.80 3.18
N LEU A 310 -5.59 -18.10 3.57
CA LEU A 310 -4.91 -19.36 3.25
C LEU A 310 -5.18 -20.48 4.26
N PHE A 311 -5.21 -20.17 5.56
CA PHE A 311 -5.17 -21.18 6.61
C PHE A 311 -6.34 -21.04 7.58
N ASN A 312 -6.80 -22.17 8.11
CA ASN A 312 -7.49 -22.23 9.40
C ASN A 312 -6.41 -22.37 10.48
N ILE A 313 -6.51 -21.53 11.52
CA ILE A 313 -5.47 -21.38 12.53
C ILE A 313 -6.14 -21.38 13.89
N ASP A 314 -5.82 -22.39 14.70
CA ASP A 314 -6.24 -22.48 16.10
C ASP A 314 -4.99 -22.47 16.99
N LYS A 315 -4.89 -21.44 17.83
CA LYS A 315 -3.81 -21.34 18.82
C LYS A 315 -4.20 -22.15 20.05
N THR A 316 -3.34 -23.06 20.45
CA THR A 316 -3.54 -23.92 21.62
C THR A 316 -2.95 -23.30 22.88
N ILE A 317 -3.19 -23.94 24.04
CA ILE A 317 -2.75 -23.47 25.36
C ILE A 317 -1.24 -23.70 25.56
N ASP A 318 -0.68 -24.73 24.93
CA ASP A 318 0.73 -25.14 24.99
C ASP A 318 1.64 -24.39 23.98
N ASN A 319 1.17 -23.26 23.46
CA ASN A 319 1.93 -22.39 22.54
C ASN A 319 2.26 -23.07 21.19
N THR A 320 1.51 -24.10 20.81
CA THR A 320 1.48 -24.67 19.46
C THR A 320 0.37 -24.01 18.63
N ILE A 321 0.36 -24.30 17.33
CA ILE A 321 -0.62 -23.82 16.38
C ILE A 321 -1.11 -25.01 15.58
N ARG A 322 -2.42 -25.25 15.63
CA ARG A 322 -3.11 -26.14 14.68
C ARG A 322 -3.38 -25.38 13.39
N ILE A 323 -2.83 -25.88 12.29
CA ILE A 323 -2.89 -25.24 10.98
C ILE A 323 -3.47 -26.24 9.98
N SER A 324 -4.46 -25.80 9.21
CA SER A 324 -4.94 -26.50 8.02
C SER A 324 -5.13 -25.54 6.86
N VAL A 325 -5.00 -26.01 5.61
CA VAL A 325 -5.23 -25.17 4.43
C VAL A 325 -6.73 -24.97 4.20
N LYS A 326 -7.15 -23.76 3.82
CA LYS A 326 -8.53 -23.50 3.47
C LYS A 326 -8.87 -24.06 2.09
N GLU A 327 -9.98 -24.78 2.01
CA GLU A 327 -10.53 -25.20 0.74
C GLU A 327 -11.11 -24.00 -0.01
N THR A 328 -10.59 -23.73 -1.21
CA THR A 328 -11.08 -22.66 -2.07
C THR A 328 -11.19 -23.15 -3.50
N ARG A 329 -12.01 -22.47 -4.32
CA ARG A 329 -12.15 -22.77 -5.75
C ARG A 329 -10.84 -22.65 -6.54
N ASN A 330 -9.83 -21.96 -6.00
CA ASN A 330 -8.53 -21.76 -6.63
C ASN A 330 -7.41 -22.61 -6.00
N LEU A 331 -7.73 -23.53 -5.08
CA LEU A 331 -6.73 -24.30 -4.33
C LEU A 331 -5.72 -24.98 -5.25
N HIS A 332 -6.17 -25.61 -6.34
CA HIS A 332 -5.28 -26.24 -7.33
C HIS A 332 -4.28 -25.25 -7.95
N LYS A 333 -4.74 -24.05 -8.34
CA LYS A 333 -3.87 -22.99 -8.88
C LYS A 333 -2.88 -22.47 -7.83
N MET A 334 -3.29 -22.41 -6.57
CA MET A 334 -2.43 -22.03 -5.44
C MET A 334 -1.35 -23.08 -5.16
N ILE A 335 -1.67 -24.37 -5.27
CA ILE A 335 -0.69 -25.47 -5.16
C ILE A 335 0.32 -25.38 -6.30
N GLN A 336 -0.12 -25.23 -7.55
CA GLN A 336 0.78 -25.05 -8.69
C GLN A 336 1.69 -23.81 -8.52
N ARG A 337 1.13 -22.71 -8.03
CA ARG A 337 1.90 -21.51 -7.68
C ARG A 337 2.92 -21.82 -6.59
N ALA A 338 2.52 -22.48 -5.51
CA ALA A 338 3.42 -22.87 -4.42
C ALA A 338 4.59 -23.72 -4.94
N LEU A 339 4.28 -24.75 -5.75
CA LEU A 339 5.26 -25.66 -6.36
C LEU A 339 6.21 -24.95 -7.34
N SER A 340 5.74 -23.92 -8.05
CA SER A 340 6.62 -23.16 -8.96
C SER A 340 7.55 -22.17 -8.22
N ILE A 341 7.18 -21.71 -7.01
CA ILE A 341 7.94 -20.68 -6.30
C ILE A 341 8.70 -21.17 -5.08
N TRP A 342 8.37 -22.29 -4.44
CA TRP A 342 9.06 -22.69 -3.21
C TRP A 342 10.55 -23.02 -3.43
N ASN A 343 10.89 -23.49 -4.63
CA ASN A 343 12.26 -23.70 -5.13
C ASN A 343 12.84 -22.46 -5.81
N TYR A 344 12.03 -21.41 -6.04
CA TYR A 344 12.54 -20.16 -6.53
C TYR A 344 13.41 -19.56 -5.44
N GLN A 345 14.71 -19.47 -5.70
CA GLN A 345 15.58 -18.61 -4.93
C GLN A 345 15.43 -17.21 -5.52
N PRO A 346 14.63 -16.31 -4.91
CA PRO A 346 14.65 -14.94 -5.33
C PRO A 346 16.09 -14.48 -5.26
N SER A 347 16.64 -14.05 -6.41
CA SER A 347 17.95 -13.41 -6.47
C SER A 347 18.04 -12.44 -5.30
N GLU A 348 19.00 -12.68 -4.41
CA GLU A 348 19.17 -11.88 -3.19
C GLU A 348 19.15 -10.42 -3.59
N LEU A 349 18.17 -9.68 -3.05
CA LEU A 349 18.07 -8.27 -3.36
C LEU A 349 19.17 -7.57 -2.58
N LYS A 350 20.39 -7.58 -3.15
CA LYS A 350 21.55 -6.94 -2.56
C LYS A 350 21.30 -5.45 -2.52
N LEU A 351 20.99 -4.95 -1.33
CA LEU A 351 20.92 -3.52 -1.11
C LEU A 351 22.31 -2.96 -1.35
N ASN A 352 22.43 -1.98 -2.24
CA ASN A 352 23.67 -1.24 -2.38
C ASN A 352 23.84 -0.32 -1.16
N LEU A 353 24.51 -0.82 -0.12
CA LEU A 353 24.78 -0.10 1.10
C LEU A 353 26.11 0.66 0.95
N ILE A 354 25.99 1.95 0.65
CA ILE A 354 27.13 2.86 0.53
C ILE A 354 27.46 3.38 1.94
N ARG A 355 28.73 3.46 2.32
CA ARG A 355 29.13 4.10 3.59
C ARG A 355 28.81 5.60 3.57
N PRO A 356 28.40 6.23 4.70
CA PRO A 356 27.98 7.63 4.73
C PRO A 356 28.99 8.59 4.09
N GLU A 357 30.28 8.41 4.36
CA GLU A 357 31.39 9.22 3.84
C GLU A 357 31.54 9.13 2.31
N ASN A 358 31.02 8.07 1.68
CA ASN A 358 31.13 7.82 0.24
C ASN A 358 29.85 8.21 -0.54
N VAL A 359 28.85 8.77 0.14
CA VAL A 359 27.58 9.13 -0.49
C VAL A 359 27.73 10.41 -1.30
N LEU A 360 27.61 10.29 -2.63
CA LEU A 360 27.60 11.43 -3.55
C LEU A 360 26.26 12.17 -3.48
N ASP A 361 26.26 13.49 -3.76
CA ASP A 361 25.08 14.36 -3.64
C ASP A 361 23.83 13.80 -4.35
N GLY A 362 23.99 13.36 -5.61
CA GLY A 362 22.90 12.77 -6.41
C GLY A 362 22.40 11.41 -5.92
N SER A 363 23.10 10.75 -4.98
CA SER A 363 22.78 9.41 -4.48
C SER A 363 22.20 9.40 -3.06
N ARG A 364 22.18 10.55 -2.37
CA ARG A 364 21.77 10.67 -0.95
C ARG A 364 20.45 9.99 -0.61
N ASN A 365 19.41 10.25 -1.40
CA ASN A 365 18.09 9.66 -1.15
C ASN A 365 18.09 8.14 -1.35
N SER A 366 18.80 7.64 -2.36
CA SER A 366 18.92 6.20 -2.61
C SER A 366 19.66 5.49 -1.48
N ALA A 367 20.76 6.08 -0.98
CA ALA A 367 21.53 5.55 0.14
C ALA A 367 20.68 5.47 1.43
N ILE A 368 20.00 6.58 1.78
CA ILE A 368 19.11 6.64 2.96
C ILE A 368 17.98 5.58 2.86
N VAL A 369 17.39 5.42 1.68
CA VAL A 369 16.34 4.42 1.45
C VAL A 369 16.91 3.00 1.61
N SER A 370 18.08 2.71 1.04
CA SER A 370 18.75 1.41 1.16
C SER A 370 19.08 1.09 2.62
N TRP A 371 19.67 2.02 3.37
CA TRP A 371 19.96 1.84 4.79
C TRP A 371 18.69 1.60 5.62
N ALA A 372 17.63 2.39 5.39
CA ALA A 372 16.36 2.22 6.08
C ALA A 372 15.70 0.87 5.76
N LEU A 373 15.81 0.39 4.52
CA LEU A 373 15.33 -0.94 4.12
C LEU A 373 16.14 -2.04 4.80
N ALA A 374 17.48 -1.93 4.82
CA ALA A 374 18.34 -2.89 5.50
C ALA A 374 17.98 -2.99 6.99
N MET A 375 17.93 -1.86 7.69
CA MET A 375 17.57 -1.82 9.11
C MET A 375 16.20 -2.44 9.37
N LYS A 376 15.21 -2.11 8.54
CA LYS A 376 13.88 -2.70 8.63
C LYS A 376 13.95 -4.21 8.46
N TRP A 377 14.65 -4.69 7.44
CA TRP A 377 14.75 -6.12 7.16
C TRP A 377 15.52 -6.88 8.24
N SER A 378 16.48 -6.26 8.91
CA SER A 378 17.18 -6.83 10.09
C SER A 378 16.34 -6.76 11.38
N GLY A 379 15.16 -6.12 11.33
CA GLY A 379 14.19 -6.08 12.44
C GLY A 379 14.44 -4.96 13.44
N ILE A 380 15.15 -3.92 13.03
CA ILE A 380 15.29 -2.69 13.82
C ILE A 380 14.01 -1.90 13.65
N ASP A 381 13.38 -1.48 14.74
CA ASP A 381 12.15 -0.71 14.68
C ASP A 381 12.37 0.70 14.10
N SER A 382 11.28 1.32 13.65
CA SER A 382 11.33 2.63 12.99
C SER A 382 11.91 3.76 13.83
N GLU A 383 11.82 3.68 15.17
CA GLU A 383 12.35 4.73 16.04
C GLU A 383 13.87 4.62 16.12
N ASN A 384 14.38 3.42 16.32
CA ASN A 384 15.82 3.16 16.37
C ASN A 384 16.48 3.35 15.00
N ALA A 385 15.81 2.96 13.91
CA ALA A 385 16.28 3.27 12.55
C ALA A 385 16.35 4.79 12.31
N LEU A 386 15.38 5.57 12.82
CA LEU A 386 15.42 7.03 12.71
C LEU A 386 16.56 7.65 13.51
N LYS A 387 16.85 7.16 14.71
CA LYS A 387 17.99 7.63 15.50
C LYS A 387 19.30 7.34 14.77
N CYS A 388 19.49 6.09 14.34
CA CYS A 388 20.66 5.64 13.60
C CYS A 388 20.88 6.47 12.32
N LEU A 389 19.86 6.59 11.47
CA LEU A 389 19.95 7.38 10.24
C LEU A 389 20.17 8.88 10.48
N THR A 390 19.68 9.43 11.60
CA THR A 390 19.93 10.83 11.95
C THR A 390 21.41 11.07 12.25
N GLU A 391 22.11 10.10 12.83
CA GLU A 391 23.54 10.20 13.09
C GLU A 391 24.36 9.94 11.82
N MET A 392 24.06 8.86 11.08
CA MET A 392 24.77 8.52 9.84
C MET A 392 24.75 9.65 8.81
N VAL A 393 23.62 10.33 8.67
CA VAL A 393 23.44 11.39 7.68
C VAL A 393 24.31 12.63 7.95
N LYS A 394 24.75 12.86 9.20
CA LYS A 394 25.66 13.96 9.56
C LYS A 394 27.07 13.78 8.99
N ILE A 395 27.41 12.55 8.61
CA ILE A 395 28.74 12.18 8.11
C ILE A 395 28.79 12.26 6.57
N ILE A 396 27.62 12.34 5.92
CA ILE A 396 27.54 12.52 4.48
C ILE A 396 28.21 13.85 4.10
N PRO A 397 29.12 13.88 3.12
CA PRO A 397 29.74 15.11 2.64
C PRO A 397 28.68 16.17 2.27
N ASP A 398 28.89 17.42 2.70
CA ASP A 398 27.97 18.56 2.49
C ASP A 398 26.53 18.35 3.00
N CYS A 399 26.33 17.55 4.06
CA CYS A 399 24.99 17.29 4.61
C CYS A 399 24.27 18.56 5.10
N GLU A 400 25.02 19.55 5.59
CA GLU A 400 24.46 20.82 6.09
C GLU A 400 23.82 21.65 4.98
N ASN A 401 24.39 21.56 3.77
CA ASN A 401 23.89 22.22 2.57
C ASN A 401 22.80 21.41 1.85
N ALA A 402 22.52 20.18 2.31
CA ALA A 402 21.52 19.32 1.70
C ALA A 402 20.09 19.87 1.93
N LYS A 403 19.47 20.35 0.86
CA LYS A 403 18.20 21.09 0.92
C LYS A 403 17.02 20.30 1.46
N LYS A 404 16.96 18.99 1.23
CA LYS A 404 15.79 18.16 1.54
C LYS A 404 16.12 16.77 2.08
N SER A 405 16.98 16.00 1.42
CA SER A 405 17.23 14.57 1.71
C SER A 405 17.74 14.29 3.12
N CYS A 406 18.63 15.14 3.64
CA CYS A 406 19.27 14.96 4.94
C CYS A 406 18.54 15.64 6.12
N LYS A 407 17.43 16.34 5.86
CA LYS A 407 16.68 17.03 6.91
C LYS A 407 15.93 16.02 7.79
N LYS A 408 15.96 16.24 9.11
CA LYS A 408 15.28 15.38 10.10
C LYS A 408 13.80 15.11 9.78
N SER A 409 13.09 16.11 9.25
CA SER A 409 11.69 15.96 8.83
C SER A 409 11.53 15.02 7.63
N GLN A 410 12.43 15.11 6.65
CA GLN A 410 12.47 14.24 5.49
C GLN A 410 12.87 12.81 5.87
N LEU A 411 13.90 12.64 6.70
CA LEU A 411 14.30 11.32 7.23
C LEU A 411 13.13 10.63 7.94
N LYS A 412 12.45 11.38 8.82
CA LYS A 412 11.25 10.89 9.50
C LYS A 412 10.13 10.52 8.51
N ALA A 413 9.92 11.30 7.46
CA ALA A 413 8.92 11.00 6.43
C ALA A 413 9.30 9.75 5.62
N THR A 414 10.56 9.63 5.20
CA THR A 414 11.11 8.48 4.46
C THR A 414 10.99 7.21 5.28
N ILE A 415 11.44 7.20 6.54
CA ILE A 415 11.37 6.05 7.43
C ILE A 415 9.92 5.67 7.72
N ASN A 416 9.06 6.64 8.06
CA ASN A 416 7.64 6.35 8.26
C ASN A 416 6.99 5.75 7.00
N SER A 417 7.36 6.24 5.82
CA SER A 417 6.87 5.69 4.54
C SER A 417 7.35 4.24 4.37
N ILE A 418 8.64 3.98 4.53
CA ILE A 418 9.26 2.66 4.37
C ILE A 418 8.72 1.66 5.40
N TYR A 419 8.60 2.04 6.67
CA TYR A 419 8.11 1.16 7.73
C TYR A 419 6.61 0.98 7.69
N ARG A 420 5.83 1.98 7.25
CA ARG A 420 4.38 1.82 7.05
C ARG A 420 4.07 0.96 5.83
N ASN A 421 4.83 1.14 4.75
CA ASN A 421 4.69 0.33 3.55
C ASN A 421 5.24 -1.06 3.83
N ARG A 422 4.49 -2.12 3.57
CA ARG A 422 4.95 -3.52 3.78
C ARG A 422 5.50 -3.78 5.19
N ARG A 423 4.75 -3.49 6.25
CA ARG A 423 5.16 -3.76 7.66
C ARG A 423 5.59 -5.20 7.89
N GLU A 424 5.04 -6.12 7.11
CA GLU A 424 5.35 -7.54 7.13
C GLU A 424 6.81 -7.90 6.83
N LEU A 425 7.60 -6.99 6.28
CA LEU A 425 9.02 -7.23 5.93
C LEU A 425 10.00 -6.86 7.06
N GLU A 426 9.50 -6.39 8.21
CA GLU A 426 10.35 -6.07 9.36
C GLU A 426 10.92 -7.37 9.98
N GLY A 427 12.25 -7.48 10.10
CA GLY A 427 12.94 -8.67 10.63
C GLY A 427 13.08 -9.84 9.66
N TRP A 428 12.80 -9.64 8.37
CA TRP A 428 12.62 -10.73 7.41
C TRP A 428 13.90 -11.30 6.77
N ILE A 429 14.99 -10.53 6.68
CA ILE A 429 16.25 -10.95 6.02
C ILE A 429 17.36 -11.07 7.05
N ARG A 430 18.10 -12.19 6.97
CA ARG A 430 19.17 -12.62 7.90
C ARG A 430 20.51 -11.93 7.65
N GLU A 431 20.59 -11.01 6.68
CA GLU A 431 21.84 -10.31 6.41
C GLU A 431 22.21 -9.46 7.64
N GLU A 432 23.38 -9.78 8.19
CA GLU A 432 24.03 -8.95 9.18
C GLU A 432 24.20 -7.56 8.58
N LEU A 433 23.75 -6.55 9.33
CA LEU A 433 24.04 -5.20 8.92
C LEU A 433 25.56 -5.04 8.93
N PRO A 434 26.14 -4.39 7.91
CA PRO A 434 27.56 -4.07 7.93
C PRO A 434 27.95 -3.45 9.26
N GLU A 435 29.13 -3.79 9.79
CA GLU A 435 29.60 -3.32 11.11
C GLU A 435 29.44 -1.80 11.27
N TRP A 436 29.78 -1.05 10.21
CA TRP A 436 29.65 0.40 10.19
C TRP A 436 28.21 0.91 10.34
N ILE A 437 27.16 0.14 10.01
CA ILE A 437 25.77 0.52 10.35
C ILE A 437 25.51 0.21 11.84
N SER A 438 26.01 -0.92 12.32
CA SER A 438 25.81 -1.40 13.68
C SER A 438 26.44 -0.48 14.74
N GLU A 439 27.53 0.20 14.40
CA GLU A 439 28.18 1.24 15.24
C GLU A 439 27.23 2.38 15.64
N TYR A 440 26.25 2.71 14.79
CA TYR A 440 25.27 3.77 15.04
C TYR A 440 24.01 3.28 15.77
N LEU A 441 23.91 1.99 16.07
CA LEU A 441 22.78 1.43 16.82
C LEU A 441 23.02 1.52 18.33
N PRO A 442 21.96 1.72 19.15
CA PRO A 442 22.08 1.63 20.60
C PRO A 442 22.72 0.31 21.02
N CYS A 443 23.66 0.31 21.98
CA CYS A 443 24.51 -0.84 22.33
C CYS A 443 23.76 -2.17 22.60
N ASN A 444 22.52 -2.11 23.08
CA ASN A 444 21.67 -3.29 23.33
C ASN A 444 21.11 -3.94 22.04
N LEU A 445 21.11 -3.21 20.93
CA LEU A 445 20.68 -3.67 19.61
C LEU A 445 21.86 -4.06 18.72
N ALA A 446 23.01 -3.40 18.87
CA ALA A 446 24.25 -3.78 18.18
C ALA A 446 24.65 -5.23 18.49
N LYS A 447 24.54 -5.66 19.76
CA LYS A 447 24.74 -7.07 20.14
C LYS A 447 23.73 -8.02 19.48
N LYS A 448 22.47 -7.62 19.30
CA LYS A 448 21.46 -8.45 18.61
C LYS A 448 21.65 -8.50 17.09
N ALA A 449 22.27 -7.49 16.49
CA ALA A 449 22.58 -7.45 15.06
C ALA A 449 23.87 -8.21 14.70
N ALA A 450 24.76 -8.43 15.68
CA ALA A 450 26.10 -9.00 15.49
C ALA A 450 26.31 -10.42 16.04
N THR A 451 25.29 -11.07 16.62
CA THR A 451 25.47 -12.42 17.20
C THR A 451 24.70 -13.47 16.40
N PRO A 452 25.37 -14.49 15.82
CA PRO A 452 24.71 -15.72 15.43
C PRO A 452 24.19 -16.42 16.69
N ALA A 453 23.03 -17.07 16.64
CA ALA A 453 22.60 -17.95 17.72
C ALA A 453 23.64 -19.08 17.86
N ALA A 454 24.54 -18.95 18.83
CA ALA A 454 25.46 -20.01 19.20
C ALA A 454 24.66 -21.13 19.87
N GLU A 455 24.94 -22.34 19.39
CA GLU A 455 24.46 -23.62 19.89
C GLU A 455 24.82 -23.83 21.37
N GLY A 456 23.98 -24.62 22.04
CA GLY A 456 24.25 -25.47 23.20
C GLY A 456 25.39 -25.14 24.19
N GLY A 457 24.98 -24.91 25.44
CA GLY A 457 25.69 -25.39 26.63
C GLY A 457 26.89 -24.59 27.13
N TYR A 458 26.73 -23.90 28.26
CA TYR A 458 27.38 -24.22 29.54
C TYR A 458 27.16 -23.06 30.54
N THR A 459 26.86 -23.46 31.77
CA THR A 459 26.77 -22.68 32.99
C THR A 459 28.08 -21.94 33.27
N ILE A 460 28.02 -20.68 33.74
CA ILE A 460 28.83 -20.16 34.86
C ILE A 460 28.06 -19.00 35.50
N SER A 461 28.00 -19.07 36.82
CA SER A 461 27.44 -18.10 37.73
C SER A 461 28.38 -16.90 37.92
N LEU A 462 27.81 -15.70 38.07
CA LEU A 462 28.40 -14.69 38.95
C LEU A 462 27.33 -13.73 39.49
N SER A 463 27.03 -14.00 40.77
CA SER A 463 26.75 -13.06 41.87
C SER A 463 25.71 -11.94 41.73
N ARG A 464 24.61 -12.14 42.47
CA ARG A 464 24.12 -11.27 43.56
C ARG A 464 24.50 -9.79 43.47
N ASN A 465 23.56 -8.96 43.02
CA ASN A 465 22.95 -7.88 43.81
C ASN A 465 22.04 -7.06 42.90
N ILE A 466 20.74 -7.09 43.20
CA ILE A 466 19.74 -6.02 43.16
C ILE A 466 18.39 -6.75 43.26
N GLN A 467 18.09 -7.18 44.49
CA GLN A 467 16.74 -7.50 44.92
C GLN A 467 16.30 -6.36 45.83
N ALA A 468 15.91 -5.25 45.21
CA ALA A 468 15.11 -4.19 45.81
C ALA A 468 14.34 -3.51 44.68
N CYS A 469 13.03 -3.36 44.86
CA CYS A 469 12.05 -2.80 43.91
C CYS A 469 11.54 -3.73 42.80
N ARG A 470 11.03 -4.92 43.18
CA ARG A 470 9.88 -5.52 42.48
C ARG A 470 8.61 -4.92 43.06
N LEU A 471 8.11 -3.85 42.44
CA LEU A 471 6.71 -3.44 42.40
C LEU A 471 6.57 -2.30 41.39
N SER A 472 5.75 -2.53 40.37
CA SER A 472 5.28 -1.57 39.35
C SER A 472 6.32 -1.06 38.34
N THR A 473 6.18 -1.46 37.07
CA THR A 473 5.86 -0.58 35.93
C THR A 473 6.10 -1.29 34.59
N ASP A 474 5.25 -2.28 34.27
CA ASP A 474 4.84 -2.51 32.87
C ASP A 474 3.89 -1.38 32.41
N LEU A 475 4.23 -0.14 32.74
CA LEU A 475 3.65 1.04 32.12
C LEU A 475 4.32 1.14 30.76
N LEU A 476 3.76 0.42 29.79
CA LEU A 476 3.91 0.71 28.36
C LEU A 476 3.73 2.23 28.22
N HIS A 477 4.84 2.97 28.16
CA HIS A 477 4.85 4.41 27.96
C HIS A 477 4.44 4.65 26.52
N ILE A 478 3.14 4.55 26.25
CA ILE A 478 2.55 4.93 24.98
C ILE A 478 2.67 6.46 24.93
N LYS A 479 3.77 6.98 24.37
CA LYS A 479 3.99 8.41 24.04
C LYS A 479 3.05 8.91 22.93
N LYS A 480 1.87 8.32 22.78
CA LYS A 480 0.85 8.72 21.83
C LYS A 480 -0.24 9.48 22.58
N PHE A 481 -0.31 10.78 22.34
CA PHE A 481 -1.44 11.57 22.80
C PHE A 481 -2.61 11.45 21.82
N TYR A 482 -3.81 11.56 22.36
CA TYR A 482 -5.07 11.62 21.63
C TYR A 482 -5.68 12.99 21.88
N ILE A 483 -6.46 13.50 20.95
CA ILE A 483 -7.20 14.75 21.12
C ILE A 483 -8.67 14.40 21.27
N LEU A 484 -9.28 14.83 22.38
CA LEU A 484 -10.71 14.68 22.59
C LEU A 484 -11.48 15.52 21.58
N ARG A 485 -12.59 15.00 21.08
CA ARG A 485 -13.47 15.73 20.15
C ARG A 485 -14.09 16.95 20.84
N SER A 486 -14.73 17.81 20.04
CA SER A 486 -15.49 18.96 20.55
C SER A 486 -16.65 18.55 21.46
N ASP A 487 -17.20 17.35 21.30
CA ASP A 487 -18.24 16.76 22.13
C ASP A 487 -17.69 15.97 23.34
N GLY A 488 -16.38 16.07 23.63
CA GLY A 488 -15.78 15.40 24.78
C GLY A 488 -15.55 13.89 24.58
N PHE A 489 -15.69 13.34 23.37
CA PHE A 489 -15.45 11.93 23.11
C PHE A 489 -14.02 11.63 22.62
N LEU A 490 -13.46 10.54 23.12
CA LEU A 490 -12.23 9.90 22.65
C LEU A 490 -12.54 8.85 21.58
N TYR A 491 -11.84 8.87 20.45
CA TYR A 491 -11.89 7.78 19.46
C TYR A 491 -10.76 6.78 19.67
N PHE A 492 -11.10 5.52 19.94
CA PHE A 492 -10.14 4.44 20.15
C PHE A 492 -10.65 3.10 19.60
N HIS A 493 -9.83 2.39 18.83
CA HIS A 493 -10.16 1.10 18.18
C HIS A 493 -11.53 1.03 17.47
N GLY A 494 -11.91 2.08 16.75
CA GLY A 494 -13.18 2.09 16.00
C GLY A 494 -14.40 2.48 16.83
N LYS A 495 -14.23 2.77 18.11
CA LYS A 495 -15.28 3.11 19.08
C LYS A 495 -15.04 4.49 19.69
N TYR A 496 -16.08 5.04 20.31
CA TYR A 496 -16.06 6.32 21.01
C TYR A 496 -16.29 6.14 22.51
N TYR A 497 -15.54 6.87 23.33
CA TYR A 497 -15.59 6.78 24.80
C TYR A 497 -15.75 8.20 25.38
N SER A 498 -16.75 8.42 26.22
CA SER A 498 -17.04 9.74 26.79
C SER A 498 -15.98 10.16 27.80
N CYS A 499 -15.43 11.37 27.65
CA CYS A 499 -14.47 11.94 28.61
C CYS A 499 -14.98 13.25 29.24
N GLY A 500 -16.26 13.58 29.04
CA GLY A 500 -16.89 14.81 29.54
C GLY A 500 -16.60 16.06 28.70
N LEU A 501 -17.60 16.94 28.56
CA LEU A 501 -17.49 18.19 27.78
C LEU A 501 -16.42 19.15 28.31
N LYS A 502 -16.21 19.18 29.62
CA LYS A 502 -15.16 19.97 30.28
C LYS A 502 -13.72 19.61 29.85
N HIS A 503 -13.56 18.45 29.20
CA HIS A 503 -12.28 18.00 28.63
C HIS A 503 -12.24 18.08 27.10
N SER A 504 -13.25 18.67 26.45
CA SER A 504 -13.30 18.80 24.99
C SER A 504 -12.03 19.46 24.43
N LYS A 505 -11.55 18.95 23.29
CA LYS A 505 -10.31 19.40 22.62
C LYS A 505 -9.01 19.25 23.43
N LYS A 506 -9.03 18.73 24.67
CA LYS A 506 -7.82 18.49 25.46
C LYS A 506 -7.01 17.31 24.89
N LYS A 507 -5.70 17.37 25.08
CA LYS A 507 -4.79 16.25 24.82
C LYS A 507 -4.87 15.27 25.99
N VAL A 508 -4.98 13.99 25.68
CA VAL A 508 -5.06 12.91 26.66
C VAL A 508 -4.10 11.78 26.33
N LYS A 509 -3.66 11.03 27.34
CA LYS A 509 -2.94 9.77 27.21
C LYS A 509 -3.83 8.61 27.61
N LEU A 510 -3.60 7.44 27.01
CA LEU A 510 -4.36 6.22 27.28
C LEU A 510 -3.47 5.18 27.93
N LEU A 511 -3.99 4.51 28.94
CA LEU A 511 -3.41 3.32 29.54
C LEU A 511 -4.45 2.21 29.50
N ILE A 512 -4.07 1.03 29.00
CA ILE A 512 -4.95 -0.13 28.89
C ILE A 512 -4.50 -1.13 29.93
N LEU A 513 -5.39 -1.46 30.87
CA LEU A 513 -5.15 -2.44 31.93
C LEU A 513 -6.40 -3.30 32.03
N ASP A 514 -6.25 -4.63 32.04
CA ASP A 514 -7.33 -5.57 32.34
C ASP A 514 -8.63 -5.33 31.55
N ASN A 515 -8.51 -5.08 30.24
CA ASN A 515 -9.64 -4.79 29.35
C ASN A 515 -10.39 -3.48 29.67
N MET A 516 -9.73 -2.56 30.38
CA MET A 516 -10.20 -1.21 30.69
C MET A 516 -9.32 -0.17 29.99
N ILE A 517 -9.93 0.94 29.57
CA ILE A 517 -9.28 2.13 29.01
C ILE A 517 -9.26 3.19 30.08
N HIS A 518 -8.08 3.51 30.59
CA HIS A 518 -7.86 4.62 31.50
C HIS A 518 -7.41 5.84 30.70
N VAL A 519 -8.19 6.91 30.77
CA VAL A 519 -7.91 8.18 30.08
C VAL A 519 -7.36 9.16 31.10
N TYR A 520 -6.20 9.75 30.82
CA TYR A 520 -5.58 10.78 31.65
C TYR A 520 -5.31 12.03 30.83
N GLY A 521 -5.37 13.20 31.45
CA GLY A 521 -4.88 14.44 30.86
C GLY A 521 -3.40 14.31 30.54
N PHE A 522 -3.00 14.87 29.39
CA PHE A 522 -1.62 14.73 28.90
C PHE A 522 -0.62 15.58 29.71
N GLU A 523 -1.04 16.76 30.16
CA GLU A 523 -0.17 17.74 30.83
C GLU A 523 -0.20 17.58 32.36
N ASP A 524 -1.38 17.42 32.93
CA ASP A 524 -1.61 17.33 34.37
C ASP A 524 -1.55 15.89 34.92
N ASN A 525 -1.53 14.89 34.04
CA ASN A 525 -1.63 13.46 34.37
C ASN A 525 -2.86 13.10 35.20
N LEU A 526 -3.88 13.97 35.25
CA LEU A 526 -5.10 13.73 36.03
C LEU A 526 -5.97 12.71 35.32
N LYS A 527 -6.52 11.78 36.08
CA LYS A 527 -7.43 10.76 35.57
C LYS A 527 -8.75 11.40 35.15
N ILE A 528 -9.11 11.23 33.88
CA ILE A 528 -10.32 11.81 33.28
C ILE A 528 -11.48 10.81 33.28
N ALA A 529 -11.23 9.58 32.81
CA ALA A 529 -12.28 8.58 32.64
C ALA A 529 -11.72 7.15 32.66
N VAL A 530 -12.56 6.18 33.00
CA VAL A 530 -12.25 4.74 32.85
C VAL A 530 -13.40 4.04 32.16
N HIS A 531 -13.12 3.35 31.06
CA HIS A 531 -14.13 2.58 30.33
C HIS A 531 -13.76 1.12 30.23
N LYS A 532 -14.73 0.23 30.32
CA LYS A 532 -14.55 -1.14 29.80
C LYS A 532 -14.43 -1.08 28.27
N ILE A 533 -13.45 -1.80 27.69
CA ILE A 533 -13.29 -1.86 26.24
C ILE A 533 -14.57 -2.45 25.63
N ASN A 534 -15.15 -1.70 24.69
CA ASN A 534 -16.36 -2.12 24.01
C ASN A 534 -16.01 -3.06 22.84
N THR A 535 -16.19 -4.36 23.06
CA THR A 535 -15.94 -5.43 22.08
C THR A 535 -17.14 -5.74 21.19
N GLU A 536 -18.33 -5.20 21.50
CA GLU A 536 -19.54 -5.45 20.73
C GLU A 536 -19.41 -4.85 19.33
N LYS A 537 -19.59 -5.67 18.29
CA LYS A 537 -19.40 -5.24 16.89
C LYS A 537 -20.25 -4.01 16.53
N TYR A 538 -21.49 -3.94 17.01
CA TYR A 538 -22.47 -2.94 16.58
C TYR A 538 -22.58 -1.71 17.50
N LYS A 539 -22.17 -1.82 18.78
CA LYS A 539 -22.20 -0.69 19.71
C LYS A 539 -21.01 0.23 19.44
N LYS A 540 -21.24 1.44 18.93
CA LYS A 540 -20.16 2.33 18.47
C LYS A 540 -19.54 3.18 19.58
N PHE A 541 -20.22 3.33 20.71
CA PHE A 541 -19.81 4.26 21.76
C PHE A 541 -20.03 3.66 23.16
N SER A 542 -19.42 4.29 24.16
CA SER A 542 -19.62 4.04 25.60
C SER A 542 -19.66 5.39 26.29
N VAL A 543 -20.75 5.65 27.00
CA VAL A 543 -20.96 6.85 27.82
C VAL A 543 -20.92 6.42 29.28
N LEU A 544 -20.17 7.14 30.11
CA LEU A 544 -20.23 7.00 31.57
C LEU A 544 -21.41 7.80 32.09
N GLU A 545 -22.03 7.34 33.18
CA GLU A 545 -23.25 7.93 33.73
C GLU A 545 -23.06 9.42 34.05
N GLU A 546 -21.91 9.79 34.63
CA GLU A 546 -21.53 11.17 34.94
C GLU A 546 -21.21 12.04 33.71
N HIS A 547 -21.18 11.46 32.51
CA HIS A 547 -20.99 12.16 31.25
C HIS A 547 -22.25 12.15 30.37
N GLU A 548 -23.36 11.58 30.85
CA GLU A 548 -24.65 11.70 30.18
C GLU A 548 -25.11 13.15 30.25
N LEU A 549 -25.53 13.68 29.10
CA LEU A 549 -26.11 15.02 29.01
C LEU A 549 -27.61 14.93 29.18
N ASP A 550 -28.20 15.93 29.81
CA ASP A 550 -29.66 16.04 29.86
C ASP A 550 -30.23 16.37 28.47
N VAL A 551 -31.56 16.27 28.34
CA VAL A 551 -32.22 16.43 27.04
C VAL A 551 -32.02 17.86 26.51
N GLU A 552 -32.08 18.87 27.37
CA GLU A 552 -31.86 20.26 27.01
C GLU A 552 -30.44 20.50 26.47
N GLU A 553 -29.42 19.97 27.13
CA GLU A 553 -28.01 20.06 26.74
C GLU A 553 -27.74 19.35 25.41
N ILE A 554 -28.32 18.17 25.21
CA ILE A 554 -28.22 17.43 23.94
C ILE A 554 -28.73 18.29 22.79
N PHE A 555 -29.88 18.93 22.98
CA PHE A 555 -30.49 19.75 21.94
C PHE A 555 -29.73 21.06 21.70
N LEU A 556 -29.24 21.70 22.77
CA LEU A 556 -28.42 22.90 22.67
C LEU A 556 -27.13 22.61 21.89
N PHE A 557 -26.43 21.53 22.24
CA PHE A 557 -25.15 21.18 21.61
C PHE A 557 -25.30 20.78 20.13
N ASN A 558 -26.45 20.21 19.77
CA ASN A 558 -26.74 19.75 18.41
C ASN A 558 -27.73 20.67 17.65
N GLN A 559 -27.93 21.89 18.13
CA GLN A 559 -28.95 22.81 17.61
C GLN A 559 -28.81 23.05 16.10
N ASN A 560 -27.58 23.14 15.59
CA ASN A 560 -27.33 23.31 14.15
C ASN A 560 -27.87 22.13 13.32
N TYR A 561 -27.76 20.90 13.81
CA TYR A 561 -28.30 19.73 13.11
C TYR A 561 -29.82 19.70 13.20
N ILE A 562 -30.39 20.05 14.35
CA ILE A 562 -31.84 20.07 14.58
C ILE A 562 -32.51 21.16 13.73
N LEU A 563 -31.96 22.38 13.69
CA LEU A 563 -32.47 23.46 12.84
C LEU A 563 -32.39 23.11 11.35
N LYS A 564 -31.27 22.51 10.92
CA LYS A 564 -31.12 22.04 9.55
C LYS A 564 -32.12 20.93 9.21
N ALA A 565 -32.35 19.99 10.13
CA ALA A 565 -33.35 18.95 9.98
C ALA A 565 -34.75 19.56 9.84
N LYS A 566 -35.11 20.50 10.72
CA LYS A 566 -36.39 21.22 10.72
C LYS A 566 -36.64 21.99 9.41
N SER A 567 -35.59 22.56 8.81
CA SER A 567 -35.70 23.22 7.50
C SER A 567 -36.00 22.26 6.33
N ILE A 568 -35.74 20.96 6.52
CA ILE A 568 -36.02 19.92 5.53
C ILE A 568 -37.41 19.31 5.76
N SER A 569 -37.73 18.94 7.01
CA SER A 569 -38.97 18.29 7.43
C SER A 569 -39.12 18.31 8.96
N GLY A 570 -40.36 18.43 9.45
CA GLY A 570 -40.67 18.39 10.89
C GLY A 570 -40.34 17.01 11.48
N SER A 571 -40.80 15.95 10.83
CA SER A 571 -40.52 14.57 11.23
C SER A 571 -39.04 14.21 11.20
N LEU A 572 -38.26 14.73 10.25
CA LEU A 572 -36.80 14.53 10.25
C LEU A 572 -36.12 15.20 11.47
N SER A 573 -36.62 16.37 11.88
CA SER A 573 -36.13 17.04 13.10
C SER A 573 -36.39 16.20 14.35
N LEU A 574 -37.63 15.71 14.51
CA LEU A 574 -38.00 14.83 15.61
C LEU A 574 -37.19 13.53 15.59
N PHE A 575 -36.98 12.96 14.42
CA PHE A 575 -36.15 11.76 14.24
C PHE A 575 -34.70 11.96 14.70
N ILE A 576 -34.07 13.08 14.33
CA ILE A 576 -32.71 13.39 14.77
C ILE A 576 -32.67 13.64 16.29
N GLN A 577 -33.66 14.33 16.85
CA GLN A 577 -33.79 14.52 18.30
C GLN A 577 -33.88 13.17 19.04
N SER A 578 -34.76 12.26 18.59
CA SER A 578 -34.90 10.93 19.18
C SER A 578 -33.60 10.11 19.14
N ILE A 579 -32.84 10.20 18.04
CA ILE A 579 -31.53 9.53 17.94
C ILE A 579 -30.54 10.12 18.94
N LEU A 580 -30.46 11.44 19.04
CA LEU A 580 -29.54 12.12 19.94
C LEU A 580 -29.84 11.78 21.40
N CYS A 581 -31.11 11.74 21.79
CA CYS A 581 -31.53 11.28 23.12
C CYS A 581 -31.13 9.81 23.36
N ASN A 582 -31.39 8.92 22.40
CA ASN A 582 -31.01 7.51 22.50
C ASN A 582 -29.50 7.28 22.55
N MET A 583 -28.70 8.22 22.05
CA MET A 583 -27.24 8.18 22.08
C MET A 583 -26.63 8.85 23.32
N LYS A 584 -27.45 9.33 24.26
CA LYS A 584 -27.01 9.90 25.55
C LYS A 584 -25.93 10.98 25.36
N GLY A 585 -26.14 11.87 24.39
CA GLY A 585 -25.21 12.96 24.06
C GLY A 585 -24.12 12.64 23.04
N PHE A 586 -23.92 11.37 22.64
CA PHE A 586 -23.03 11.06 21.52
C PHE A 586 -23.65 11.45 20.17
N SER A 587 -22.93 12.26 19.39
CA SER A 587 -23.36 12.67 18.04
C SER A 587 -22.58 11.90 16.96
N ASP A 588 -23.22 10.87 16.37
CA ASP A 588 -22.69 10.22 15.16
C ASP A 588 -22.86 11.15 13.95
N ASN A 589 -21.99 12.15 13.84
CA ASN A 589 -22.03 13.17 12.79
C ASN A 589 -22.12 12.56 11.40
N LYS A 590 -21.50 11.38 11.16
CA LYS A 590 -21.58 10.71 9.86
C LYS A 590 -22.99 10.20 9.58
N PHE A 591 -23.62 9.59 10.57
CA PHE A 591 -25.00 9.12 10.46
C PHE A 591 -25.97 10.30 10.29
N ILE A 592 -25.87 11.32 11.15
CA ILE A 592 -26.74 12.50 11.11
C ILE A 592 -26.58 13.25 9.78
N CYS A 593 -25.36 13.47 9.30
CA CYS A 593 -25.14 14.11 8.00
C CYS A 593 -25.70 13.27 6.85
N ALA A 594 -25.63 11.93 6.94
CA ALA A 594 -26.26 11.06 5.94
C ALA A 594 -27.78 11.25 5.91
N MET A 595 -28.44 11.37 7.07
CA MET A 595 -29.88 11.66 7.19
C MET A 595 -30.23 13.02 6.58
N LEU A 596 -29.48 14.06 6.95
CA LEU A 596 -29.69 15.42 6.41
C LEU A 596 -29.46 15.52 4.90
N SER A 597 -28.66 14.61 4.32
CA SER A 597 -28.38 14.57 2.88
C SER A 597 -29.38 13.76 2.07
N ILE A 598 -30.29 13.02 2.71
CA ILE A 598 -31.12 12.01 2.05
C ILE A 598 -32.01 12.62 0.96
N LYS A 599 -32.58 13.80 1.22
CA LYS A 599 -33.40 14.57 0.26
C LYS A 599 -32.64 14.82 -1.04
N LYS A 600 -31.43 15.37 -0.96
CA LYS A 600 -30.60 15.71 -2.13
C LYS A 600 -30.04 14.47 -2.82
N LYS A 601 -29.68 13.44 -2.05
CA LYS A 601 -29.01 12.24 -2.57
C LYS A 601 -29.94 11.34 -3.38
N TYR A 602 -31.22 11.29 -3.01
CA TYR A 602 -32.23 10.43 -3.65
C TYR A 602 -33.35 11.21 -4.33
N ASP A 603 -33.20 12.53 -4.43
CA ASP A 603 -34.16 13.45 -5.06
C ASP A 603 -35.59 13.31 -4.54
N PHE A 604 -35.74 13.19 -3.21
CA PHE A 604 -37.05 13.03 -2.58
C PHE A 604 -37.77 14.38 -2.40
N SER A 605 -39.08 14.38 -2.61
CA SER A 605 -39.93 15.53 -2.27
C SER A 605 -39.99 15.74 -0.75
N SER A 606 -40.23 16.98 -0.30
CA SER A 606 -40.39 17.27 1.15
C SER A 606 -41.52 16.43 1.78
N ARG A 607 -42.62 16.20 1.03
CA ARG A 607 -43.74 15.35 1.48
C ARG A 607 -43.29 13.89 1.69
N LYS A 608 -42.48 13.34 0.79
CA LYS A 608 -41.96 11.97 0.91
C LYS A 608 -41.00 11.84 2.10
N ILE A 609 -40.18 12.85 2.36
CA ILE A 609 -39.32 12.90 3.55
C ILE A 609 -40.15 12.92 4.83
N GLU A 610 -41.19 13.76 4.90
CA GLU A 610 -42.09 13.85 6.06
C GLU A 610 -42.72 12.49 6.37
N GLN A 611 -43.31 11.84 5.37
CA GLN A 611 -43.95 10.53 5.51
C GLN A 611 -42.96 9.44 5.92
N LEU A 612 -41.78 9.40 5.30
CA LEU A 612 -40.74 8.41 5.59
C LEU A 612 -40.29 8.49 7.05
N PHE A 613 -39.99 9.69 7.55
CA PHE A 613 -39.48 9.84 8.92
C PHE A 613 -40.58 9.77 9.97
N ALA A 614 -41.83 10.17 9.66
CA ALA A 614 -42.98 9.90 10.53
C ALA A 614 -43.16 8.39 10.72
N TYR A 615 -43.14 7.62 9.62
CA TYR A 615 -43.22 6.16 9.66
C TYR A 615 -42.06 5.54 10.44
N CYS A 616 -40.83 6.01 10.22
CA CYS A 616 -39.66 5.50 10.96
C CYS A 616 -39.73 5.80 12.46
N LEU A 617 -40.26 6.97 12.85
CA LEU A 617 -40.48 7.33 14.26
C LEU A 617 -41.52 6.41 14.92
N GLU A 618 -42.68 6.25 14.28
CA GLU A 618 -43.78 5.41 14.76
C GLU A 618 -43.33 3.96 14.96
N ASN A 619 -42.52 3.43 14.05
CA ASN A 619 -42.03 2.04 14.07
C ASN A 619 -40.66 1.88 14.76
N ARG A 620 -40.12 2.93 15.39
CA ARG A 620 -38.80 2.93 16.07
C ARG A 620 -37.63 2.44 15.19
N ILE A 621 -37.62 2.81 13.91
CA ILE A 621 -36.62 2.38 12.92
C ILE A 621 -35.48 3.41 12.80
N PHE A 622 -34.36 3.16 13.46
CA PHE A 622 -33.21 4.09 13.48
C PHE A 622 -32.02 3.70 12.59
N GLY A 623 -32.14 2.63 11.80
CA GLY A 623 -31.05 2.08 10.99
C GLY A 623 -31.00 2.63 9.55
N TYR A 624 -29.87 3.21 9.12
CA TYR A 624 -29.74 3.84 7.80
C TYR A 624 -30.15 2.92 6.64
N ARG A 625 -29.66 1.68 6.62
CA ARG A 625 -29.97 0.73 5.54
C ARG A 625 -31.46 0.45 5.44
N LYS A 626 -32.12 0.25 6.59
CA LYS A 626 -33.56 -0.03 6.63
C LYS A 626 -34.38 1.18 6.21
N ILE A 627 -33.97 2.39 6.60
CA ILE A 627 -34.58 3.64 6.12
C ILE A 627 -34.49 3.76 4.60
N ILE A 628 -33.32 3.45 4.01
CA ILE A 628 -33.17 3.46 2.53
C ILE A 628 -34.03 2.40 1.86
N GLU A 629 -34.13 1.21 2.44
CA GLU A 629 -35.00 0.13 1.93
C GLU A 629 -36.47 0.56 1.94
N ILE A 630 -36.97 1.10 3.05
CA ILE A 630 -38.35 1.62 3.18
C ILE A 630 -38.59 2.77 2.19
N SER A 631 -37.61 3.66 2.02
CA SER A 631 -37.75 4.80 1.11
C SER A 631 -37.88 4.42 -0.37
N ARG A 632 -37.51 3.17 -0.73
CA ARG A 632 -37.65 2.63 -2.08
C ARG A 632 -39.00 1.93 -2.29
N SER A 633 -39.66 1.49 -1.22
CA SER A 633 -40.98 0.86 -1.27
C SER A 633 -42.13 1.86 -1.11
N MET A 634 -41.87 2.99 -0.42
CA MET A 634 -42.68 4.22 -0.52
C MET A 634 -42.30 4.98 -1.78
#